data_AF-A0A060QJL0-F1
#
_entry.id   AF-A0A060QJL0-F1
#
_cell.length_a   1.000
_cell.length_b   1.000
_cell.length_c   1.000
_cell.angle_alpha   90.00
_cell.angle_beta   90.00
_cell.angle_gamma   90.00
#
_symmetry.space_group_name_H-M   'P 1'
#
loop_
_entity.id
_entity.type
_entity.pdbx_description
1 polymer ?
#
loop_
_entity_poly.entity_id
_entity_poly.type
_entity_poly.pdbx_seq_one_letter_code
_entity_poly.pdbx_strand_id
1 'polypeptide(L)'
;MATTLSGTWSAVNISGQTVYQSGTTTVGQPASFAANASITVTNGATVTSLSGTSLTITVQAGGVVTDATLTAGTLRVASGGILSGNILSGVATTLSSGAQSINDTYLKGAAGGTWSYALNGATVTGATVGSGGYLQLQAGATGSNITAADGGSASLAAGTTNGFHAVNGGYLQSGTMVFSGYAGNGTTVSTGAILNGVWSAVNVNGKTVYQNATTTVSDPVILNGATLYVASGAVVSGLTCISNTIPTISIYSGGTVLDSHITRTYVRVDNGGVLSDNQLDGCDVTLSTGARSTDDTYSWYGFAVQSVKVASGATITNVMSPATRPSAQPPEQP
;
A
#
# COMPACT_ATOMS: atom_id res chain seq x y z
N MET A 1 -9.61 -28.65 29.40
CA MET A 1 -10.08 -28.83 28.01
C MET A 1 -11.24 -27.86 27.85
N ALA A 2 -11.14 -26.85 26.98
CA ALA A 2 -12.22 -25.89 26.80
C ALA A 2 -13.42 -26.59 26.14
N THR A 3 -14.64 -26.29 26.59
CA THR A 3 -15.87 -26.83 25.98
C THR A 3 -15.96 -26.32 24.54
N THR A 4 -16.10 -27.23 23.57
CA THR A 4 -16.34 -26.87 22.17
C THR A 4 -17.83 -26.65 21.95
N LEU A 5 -18.19 -25.41 21.61
CA LEU A 5 -19.56 -24.95 21.39
C LEU A 5 -19.92 -25.09 19.91
N SER A 6 -20.99 -25.81 19.61
CA SER A 6 -21.55 -25.94 18.25
C SER A 6 -22.95 -25.32 18.17
N GLY A 7 -23.36 -24.92 16.97
CA GLY A 7 -24.67 -24.27 16.75
C GLY A 7 -24.65 -22.77 17.02
N THR A 8 -25.77 -22.23 17.51
CA THR A 8 -25.99 -20.79 17.70
C THR A 8 -25.87 -20.41 19.17
N TRP A 9 -25.06 -19.40 19.45
CA TRP A 9 -24.76 -18.89 20.78
C TRP A 9 -24.88 -17.37 20.83
N SER A 10 -25.21 -16.85 22.01
CA SER A 10 -25.12 -15.42 22.32
C SER A 10 -24.07 -15.20 23.39
N ALA A 11 -23.11 -14.32 23.16
CA ALA A 11 -22.27 -13.78 24.22
C ALA A 11 -23.06 -12.67 24.93
N VAL A 12 -23.30 -12.84 26.22
CA VAL A 12 -24.11 -11.95 27.06
C VAL A 12 -23.33 -11.55 28.30
N ASN A 13 -23.55 -10.33 28.80
CA ASN A 13 -23.03 -9.89 30.08
C ASN A 13 -23.99 -10.27 31.19
N ILE A 14 -23.53 -11.06 32.15
CA ILE A 14 -24.25 -11.38 33.39
C ILE A 14 -23.37 -10.92 34.55
N SER A 15 -23.83 -9.87 35.25
CA SER A 15 -23.16 -9.31 36.43
C SER A 15 -21.69 -8.93 36.18
N GLY A 16 -21.40 -8.34 35.02
CA GLY A 16 -20.05 -7.91 34.64
C GLY A 16 -19.18 -8.98 33.98
N GLN A 17 -19.67 -10.21 33.86
CA GLN A 17 -18.95 -11.30 33.21
C GLN A 17 -19.60 -11.69 31.89
N THR A 18 -18.78 -11.91 30.86
CA THR A 18 -19.30 -12.38 29.58
C THR A 18 -19.38 -13.92 29.57
N VAL A 19 -20.57 -14.45 29.29
CA VAL A 19 -20.84 -15.88 29.15
C VAL A 19 -21.49 -16.16 27.79
N TYR A 20 -21.35 -17.38 27.29
CA TYR A 20 -22.05 -17.87 26.11
C TYR A 20 -23.33 -18.60 26.50
N GLN A 21 -24.45 -18.20 25.92
CA GLN A 21 -25.75 -18.81 26.14
C GLN A 21 -26.34 -19.41 24.87
N SER A 22 -26.91 -20.61 25.00
CA SER A 22 -27.74 -21.26 23.99
C SER A 22 -28.89 -21.98 24.68
N GLY A 23 -30.11 -21.45 24.53
CA GLY A 23 -31.27 -21.90 25.30
C GLY A 23 -31.03 -21.76 26.81
N THR A 24 -31.13 -22.88 27.54
CA THR A 24 -30.86 -22.94 28.99
C THR A 24 -29.39 -23.19 29.34
N THR A 25 -28.54 -23.45 28.34
CA THR A 25 -27.13 -23.76 28.56
C THR A 25 -26.33 -22.46 28.65
N THR A 26 -25.49 -22.35 29.69
CA THR A 26 -24.56 -21.22 29.88
C THR A 26 -23.14 -21.75 30.05
N VAL A 27 -22.18 -21.16 29.34
CA VAL A 27 -20.76 -21.53 29.38
C VAL A 27 -19.91 -20.26 29.57
N GLY A 28 -18.99 -20.25 30.54
CA GLY A 28 -18.08 -19.12 30.74
C GLY A 28 -16.97 -19.05 29.69
N GLN A 29 -16.30 -17.90 29.59
CA GLN A 29 -15.04 -17.79 28.84
C GLN A 29 -13.88 -18.40 29.66
N PRO A 30 -12.86 -19.00 28.99
CA PRO A 30 -12.74 -19.20 27.54
C PRO A 30 -13.57 -20.40 27.05
N ALA A 31 -14.10 -20.31 25.84
CA ALA A 31 -14.72 -21.43 25.14
C ALA A 31 -14.19 -21.52 23.70
N SER A 32 -14.19 -22.72 23.13
CA SER A 32 -13.84 -22.93 21.72
C SER A 32 -15.10 -23.11 20.92
N PHE A 33 -15.11 -22.72 19.64
CA PHE A 33 -16.26 -22.90 18.77
C PHE A 33 -15.96 -23.93 17.68
N ALA A 34 -16.91 -24.82 17.45
CA ALA A 34 -16.88 -25.69 16.29
C ALA A 34 -16.98 -24.87 15.01
N ALA A 35 -16.46 -25.41 13.90
CA ALA A 35 -16.60 -24.76 12.61
C ALA A 35 -18.08 -24.50 12.27
N ASN A 36 -18.36 -23.39 11.61
CA ASN A 36 -19.70 -22.96 11.21
C ASN A 36 -20.65 -22.61 12.39
N ALA A 37 -20.16 -22.52 13.62
CA ALA A 37 -20.95 -21.99 14.72
C ALA A 37 -21.28 -20.50 14.51
N SER A 38 -22.40 -20.07 15.08
CA SER A 38 -22.86 -18.69 15.02
C SER A 38 -22.83 -18.05 16.40
N ILE A 39 -22.32 -16.82 16.49
CA ILE A 39 -22.15 -16.09 17.75
C ILE A 39 -22.75 -14.69 17.59
N THR A 40 -23.68 -14.32 18.47
CA THR A 40 -24.14 -12.94 18.60
C THR A 40 -23.54 -12.32 19.85
N VAL A 41 -22.72 -11.28 19.72
CA VAL A 41 -22.15 -10.53 20.83
C VAL A 41 -23.07 -9.38 21.16
N THR A 42 -23.70 -9.46 22.33
CA THR A 42 -24.76 -8.54 22.75
C THR A 42 -24.20 -7.37 23.59
N ASN A 43 -25.07 -6.42 23.93
CA ASN A 43 -24.71 -5.25 24.72
C ASN A 43 -23.99 -5.62 26.05
N GLY A 44 -22.86 -4.97 26.31
CA GLY A 44 -22.04 -5.17 27.50
C GLY A 44 -21.18 -6.43 27.47
N ALA A 45 -21.37 -7.32 26.48
CA ALA A 45 -20.55 -8.51 26.33
C ALA A 45 -19.22 -8.15 25.66
N THR A 46 -18.12 -8.65 26.21
CA THR A 46 -16.78 -8.57 25.65
C THR A 46 -16.26 -9.98 25.42
N VAL A 47 -16.08 -10.34 24.16
CA VAL A 47 -15.50 -11.62 23.75
C VAL A 47 -14.02 -11.39 23.46
N THR A 48 -13.16 -12.00 24.28
CA THR A 48 -11.71 -11.87 24.18
C THR A 48 -11.08 -13.16 23.64
N SER A 49 -10.04 -13.05 22.83
CA SER A 49 -9.23 -14.21 22.38
C SER A 49 -10.03 -15.32 21.69
N LEU A 50 -11.12 -14.94 21.01
CA LEU A 50 -11.94 -15.89 20.25
C LEU A 50 -11.12 -16.46 19.09
N SER A 51 -11.05 -17.77 19.00
CA SER A 51 -10.46 -18.48 17.87
C SER A 51 -11.48 -19.42 17.23
N GLY A 52 -11.54 -19.43 15.91
CA GLY A 52 -12.39 -20.38 15.19
C GLY A 52 -12.30 -20.26 13.68
N THR A 53 -12.90 -21.23 13.01
CA THR A 53 -12.94 -21.33 11.56
C THR A 53 -14.37 -21.27 11.03
N SER A 54 -14.59 -20.50 9.98
CA SER A 54 -15.89 -20.34 9.30
C SER A 54 -17.03 -19.92 10.25
N LEU A 55 -16.71 -19.12 11.26
CA LEU A 55 -17.72 -18.63 12.19
C LEU A 55 -18.62 -17.58 11.52
N THR A 56 -19.87 -17.49 11.97
CA THR A 56 -20.76 -16.36 11.66
C THR A 56 -20.94 -15.53 12.91
N ILE A 57 -20.35 -14.34 12.93
CA ILE A 57 -20.32 -13.48 14.10
C ILE A 57 -21.10 -12.20 13.83
N THR A 58 -22.02 -11.86 14.73
CA THR A 58 -22.71 -10.58 14.74
C THR A 58 -22.37 -9.84 16.02
N VAL A 59 -21.80 -8.64 15.91
CA VAL A 59 -21.51 -7.76 17.04
C VAL A 59 -22.57 -6.68 17.08
N GLN A 60 -23.40 -6.68 18.13
CA GLN A 60 -24.47 -5.72 18.32
C GLN A 60 -23.98 -4.45 19.02
N ALA A 61 -24.86 -3.46 19.15
CA ALA A 61 -24.59 -2.24 19.91
C ALA A 61 -24.11 -2.57 21.33
N GLY A 62 -22.95 -2.01 21.72
CA GLY A 62 -22.32 -2.23 23.02
C GLY A 62 -21.62 -3.59 23.17
N GLY A 63 -21.62 -4.43 22.14
CA GLY A 63 -20.85 -5.66 22.09
C GLY A 63 -19.42 -5.40 21.59
N VAL A 64 -18.46 -6.16 22.12
CA VAL A 64 -17.03 -6.03 21.78
C VAL A 64 -16.44 -7.40 21.44
N VAL A 65 -15.73 -7.48 20.32
CA VAL A 65 -14.84 -8.61 19.99
C VAL A 65 -13.41 -8.11 19.94
N THR A 66 -12.54 -8.68 20.76
CA THR A 66 -11.16 -8.22 20.87
C THR A 66 -10.16 -9.36 20.97
N ASP A 67 -8.96 -9.11 20.45
CA ASP A 67 -7.84 -10.06 20.42
C ASP A 67 -8.20 -11.40 19.76
N ALA A 68 -9.22 -11.44 18.90
CA ALA A 68 -9.67 -12.65 18.24
C ALA A 68 -8.75 -13.04 17.09
N THR A 69 -8.58 -14.34 16.85
CA THR A 69 -7.92 -14.89 15.67
C THR A 69 -8.92 -15.71 14.88
N LEU A 70 -9.49 -15.12 13.85
CA LEU A 70 -10.59 -15.68 13.08
C LEU A 70 -10.12 -16.09 11.69
N THR A 71 -10.55 -17.27 11.26
CA THR A 71 -10.24 -17.81 9.94
C THR A 71 -11.52 -18.11 9.18
N ALA A 72 -11.65 -17.64 7.94
CA ALA A 72 -12.86 -17.79 7.14
C ALA A 72 -14.15 -17.27 7.81
N GLY A 73 -15.29 -17.38 7.13
CA GLY A 73 -16.60 -17.04 7.69
C GLY A 73 -16.97 -15.57 7.53
N THR A 74 -17.89 -15.10 8.37
CA THR A 74 -18.49 -13.76 8.25
C THR A 74 -18.52 -13.04 9.59
N LEU A 75 -18.26 -11.73 9.55
CA LEU A 75 -18.28 -10.84 10.71
C LEU A 75 -19.08 -9.59 10.37
N ARG A 76 -20.20 -9.38 11.06
CA ARG A 76 -21.07 -8.21 10.87
C ARG A 76 -21.08 -7.40 12.15
N VAL A 77 -20.75 -6.12 12.05
CA VAL A 77 -20.70 -5.21 13.20
C VAL A 77 -21.77 -4.16 13.00
N ALA A 78 -22.72 -4.13 13.92
CA ALA A 78 -23.81 -3.16 13.95
C ALA A 78 -23.34 -1.82 14.53
N SER A 79 -24.22 -0.81 14.45
CA SER A 79 -23.97 0.48 15.08
C SER A 79 -23.66 0.33 16.58
N GLY A 80 -22.57 0.94 17.03
CA GLY A 80 -22.10 0.84 18.43
C GLY A 80 -21.40 -0.47 18.78
N GLY A 81 -21.21 -1.39 17.82
CA GLY A 81 -20.37 -2.58 18.00
C GLY A 81 -18.89 -2.27 17.71
N ILE A 82 -18.00 -2.97 18.41
CA ILE A 82 -16.56 -2.70 18.35
C ILE A 82 -15.75 -3.98 18.06
N LEU A 83 -14.83 -3.86 17.11
CA LEU A 83 -13.71 -4.78 16.92
C LEU A 83 -12.42 -4.11 17.41
N SER A 84 -11.59 -4.83 18.16
CA SER A 84 -10.26 -4.32 18.51
C SER A 84 -9.16 -5.38 18.58
N GLY A 85 -8.03 -5.14 17.90
CA GLY A 85 -6.84 -5.99 17.99
C GLY A 85 -7.02 -7.39 17.39
N ASN A 86 -7.97 -7.57 16.48
CA ASN A 86 -8.29 -8.88 15.91
C ASN A 86 -7.42 -9.18 14.68
N ILE A 87 -7.19 -10.47 14.43
CA ILE A 87 -6.64 -11.00 13.18
C ILE A 87 -7.77 -11.68 12.42
N LEU A 88 -8.10 -11.13 11.25
CA LEU A 88 -9.22 -11.51 10.40
C LEU A 88 -8.67 -12.11 9.10
N SER A 89 -8.42 -13.42 9.10
CA SER A 89 -7.85 -14.12 7.95
C SER A 89 -8.92 -14.81 7.11
N GLY A 90 -9.23 -14.25 5.94
CA GLY A 90 -10.29 -14.81 5.10
C GLY A 90 -11.71 -14.53 5.62
N VAL A 91 -11.86 -13.63 6.60
CA VAL A 91 -13.16 -13.30 7.20
C VAL A 91 -13.80 -12.17 6.42
N ALA A 92 -14.98 -12.43 5.84
CA ALA A 92 -15.76 -11.38 5.20
C ALA A 92 -16.36 -10.45 6.27
N THR A 93 -15.82 -9.24 6.38
CA THR A 93 -16.19 -8.30 7.44
C THR A 93 -17.05 -7.16 6.89
N THR A 94 -18.11 -6.79 7.61
CA THR A 94 -18.94 -5.62 7.28
C THR A 94 -19.15 -4.78 8.54
N LEU A 95 -18.65 -3.55 8.51
CA LEU A 95 -18.86 -2.54 9.55
C LEU A 95 -19.99 -1.62 9.10
N SER A 96 -21.10 -1.65 9.83
CA SER A 96 -22.27 -0.79 9.58
C SER A 96 -22.02 0.64 10.07
N SER A 97 -22.95 1.55 9.79
CA SER A 97 -22.89 2.93 10.30
C SER A 97 -22.78 2.96 11.83
N GLY A 98 -21.79 3.67 12.36
CA GLY A 98 -21.48 3.73 13.80
C GLY A 98 -20.72 2.52 14.37
N ALA A 99 -20.36 1.53 13.55
CA ALA A 99 -19.47 0.45 13.95
C ALA A 99 -18.01 0.91 13.97
N GLN A 100 -17.20 0.28 14.81
CA GLN A 100 -15.77 0.60 14.96
C GLN A 100 -14.88 -0.63 14.75
N SER A 101 -13.76 -0.43 14.07
CA SER A 101 -12.63 -1.36 13.98
C SER A 101 -11.35 -0.64 14.37
N ILE A 102 -10.62 -1.21 15.34
CA ILE A 102 -9.49 -0.56 16.01
C ILE A 102 -8.31 -1.52 16.05
N ASN A 103 -7.23 -1.18 15.34
CA ASN A 103 -6.00 -1.98 15.28
C ASN A 103 -6.22 -3.42 14.80
N ASP A 104 -7.23 -3.65 13.96
CA ASP A 104 -7.50 -4.97 13.38
C ASP A 104 -6.60 -5.23 12.17
N THR A 105 -6.28 -6.50 11.95
CA THR A 105 -5.47 -6.99 10.84
C THR A 105 -6.32 -7.80 9.88
N TYR A 106 -6.36 -7.39 8.61
CA TYR A 106 -7.12 -8.03 7.53
C TYR A 106 -6.17 -8.80 6.61
N LEU A 107 -6.39 -10.11 6.47
CA LEU A 107 -5.54 -11.01 5.67
C LEU A 107 -6.37 -11.84 4.70
N LYS A 108 -5.75 -12.33 3.62
CA LYS A 108 -6.37 -13.38 2.81
C LYS A 108 -6.56 -14.66 3.64
N GLY A 109 -7.59 -15.43 3.29
CA GLY A 109 -7.77 -16.78 3.81
C GLY A 109 -7.16 -17.81 2.86
N ALA A 110 -7.15 -19.09 3.29
CA ALA A 110 -6.72 -20.20 2.43
C ALA A 110 -7.58 -20.37 1.17
N ALA A 111 -8.87 -19.99 1.24
CA ALA A 111 -9.81 -20.04 0.12
C ALA A 111 -9.70 -18.83 -0.84
N GLY A 112 -8.82 -17.87 -0.56
CA GLY A 112 -8.60 -16.66 -1.37
C GLY A 112 -8.84 -15.35 -0.63
N GLY A 113 -8.83 -14.26 -1.41
CA GLY A 113 -9.10 -12.90 -0.91
C GLY A 113 -10.56 -12.74 -0.50
N THR A 114 -10.79 -12.21 0.69
CA THR A 114 -12.13 -11.79 1.15
C THR A 114 -12.13 -10.29 1.36
N TRP A 115 -13.28 -9.70 1.10
CA TRP A 115 -13.46 -8.26 1.19
C TRP A 115 -13.97 -7.90 2.58
N SER A 116 -13.33 -6.89 3.17
CA SER A 116 -13.82 -6.22 4.37
C SER A 116 -14.30 -4.82 4.00
N TYR A 117 -15.52 -4.48 4.42
CA TYR A 117 -16.17 -3.23 4.07
C TYR A 117 -16.44 -2.39 5.32
N ALA A 118 -16.02 -1.13 5.27
CA ALA A 118 -16.49 -0.08 6.16
C ALA A 118 -17.49 0.78 5.41
N LEU A 119 -18.76 0.69 5.81
CA LEU A 119 -19.87 1.42 5.18
C LEU A 119 -19.93 2.88 5.68
N ASN A 120 -20.85 3.65 5.12
CA ASN A 120 -21.08 5.04 5.53
C ASN A 120 -21.30 5.17 7.05
N GLY A 121 -20.52 6.04 7.70
CA GLY A 121 -20.54 6.27 9.15
C GLY A 121 -19.78 5.24 9.98
N ALA A 122 -19.18 4.21 9.37
CA ALA A 122 -18.27 3.31 10.08
C ALA A 122 -16.90 3.98 10.31
N THR A 123 -16.20 3.58 11.38
CA THR A 123 -14.86 4.08 11.71
C THR A 123 -13.84 2.94 11.71
N VAL A 124 -12.70 3.15 11.05
CA VAL A 124 -11.56 2.22 11.04
C VAL A 124 -10.31 2.99 11.45
N THR A 125 -9.59 2.51 12.46
CA THR A 125 -8.38 3.16 12.98
C THR A 125 -7.26 2.16 13.17
N GLY A 126 -6.05 2.48 12.68
CA GLY A 126 -4.86 1.66 12.89
C GLY A 126 -4.90 0.30 12.20
N ALA A 127 -5.77 0.12 11.19
CA ALA A 127 -5.90 -1.16 10.52
C ALA A 127 -4.64 -1.53 9.72
N THR A 128 -4.28 -2.81 9.77
CA THR A 128 -3.25 -3.40 8.90
C THR A 128 -3.92 -4.30 7.87
N VAL A 129 -3.72 -4.02 6.59
CA VAL A 129 -4.13 -4.87 5.49
C VAL A 129 -2.90 -5.60 4.99
N GLY A 130 -2.72 -6.84 5.44
CA GLY A 130 -1.54 -7.66 5.12
C GLY A 130 -1.76 -8.51 3.86
N SER A 131 -0.87 -9.48 3.65
CA SER A 131 -0.79 -10.29 2.42
C SER A 131 -2.14 -10.74 1.85
N GLY A 132 -2.50 -10.17 0.70
CA GLY A 132 -3.71 -10.45 -0.08
C GLY A 132 -5.03 -10.12 0.63
N GLY A 133 -4.98 -9.49 1.80
CA GLY A 133 -6.16 -8.92 2.45
C GLY A 133 -6.70 -7.74 1.65
N TYR A 134 -8.00 -7.50 1.78
CA TYR A 134 -8.66 -6.37 1.12
C TYR A 134 -9.60 -5.63 2.07
N LEU A 135 -9.38 -4.32 2.22
CA LEU A 135 -10.22 -3.42 3.01
C LEU A 135 -10.75 -2.27 2.14
N GLN A 136 -12.06 -2.03 2.16
CA GLN A 136 -12.67 -0.90 1.48
C GLN A 136 -13.36 0.04 2.47
N LEU A 137 -12.98 1.31 2.45
CA LEU A 137 -13.70 2.39 3.12
C LEU A 137 -14.58 3.11 2.08
N GLN A 138 -15.90 2.95 2.23
CA GLN A 138 -16.87 3.59 1.34
C GLN A 138 -17.04 5.08 1.66
N ALA A 139 -17.67 5.81 0.74
CA ALA A 139 -17.95 7.23 0.93
C ALA A 139 -18.75 7.48 2.24
N GLY A 140 -18.22 8.37 3.08
CA GLY A 140 -18.75 8.69 4.40
C GLY A 140 -18.30 7.77 5.54
N ALA A 141 -17.47 6.76 5.28
CA ALA A 141 -16.69 6.10 6.33
C ALA A 141 -15.55 7.04 6.80
N THR A 142 -15.03 6.80 8.01
CA THR A 142 -13.86 7.50 8.55
C THR A 142 -12.72 6.52 8.78
N GLY A 143 -11.57 6.83 8.21
CA GLY A 143 -10.33 6.06 8.34
C GLY A 143 -9.23 6.87 9.02
N SER A 144 -8.40 6.21 9.82
CA SER A 144 -7.13 6.80 10.24
C SER A 144 -6.01 5.77 10.37
N ASN A 145 -4.80 6.17 10.00
CA ASN A 145 -3.58 5.35 10.10
C ASN A 145 -3.72 3.95 9.48
N ILE A 146 -4.25 3.89 8.26
CA ILE A 146 -4.46 2.61 7.55
C ILE A 146 -3.16 2.20 6.86
N THR A 147 -2.67 1.00 7.16
CA THR A 147 -1.44 0.46 6.56
C THR A 147 -1.77 -0.70 5.64
N ALA A 148 -1.39 -0.63 4.37
CA ALA A 148 -1.34 -1.79 3.47
C ALA A 148 0.11 -2.29 3.40
N ALA A 149 0.31 -3.58 3.65
CA ALA A 149 1.62 -4.21 3.71
C ALA A 149 1.64 -5.56 2.99
N ASP A 150 2.81 -5.99 2.54
CA ASP A 150 3.09 -7.35 2.07
C ASP A 150 2.14 -7.85 0.96
N GLY A 151 1.73 -6.96 0.06
CA GLY A 151 0.75 -7.26 -1.01
C GLY A 151 -0.73 -7.15 -0.60
N GLY A 152 -1.01 -6.65 0.60
CA GLY A 152 -2.37 -6.23 1.00
C GLY A 152 -2.85 -5.00 0.24
N SER A 153 -4.16 -4.83 0.14
CA SER A 153 -4.78 -3.76 -0.66
C SER A 153 -5.89 -3.03 0.11
N ALA A 154 -5.83 -1.71 0.19
CA ALA A 154 -6.96 -0.92 0.69
C ALA A 154 -7.48 0.08 -0.36
N SER A 155 -8.80 0.17 -0.45
CA SER A 155 -9.53 1.12 -1.32
C SER A 155 -10.27 2.12 -0.46
N LEU A 156 -9.81 3.36 -0.48
CA LEU A 156 -10.25 4.44 0.38
C LEU A 156 -10.99 5.46 -0.50
N ALA A 157 -12.28 5.65 -0.26
CA ALA A 157 -13.00 6.74 -0.94
C ALA A 157 -12.35 8.10 -0.60
N ALA A 158 -12.38 9.03 -1.55
CA ALA A 158 -11.73 10.33 -1.39
C ALA A 158 -12.19 11.05 -0.12
N GLY A 159 -11.24 11.61 0.64
CA GLY A 159 -11.52 12.37 1.87
C GLY A 159 -11.94 11.54 3.08
N THR A 160 -12.00 10.21 2.98
CA THR A 160 -12.40 9.36 4.12
C THR A 160 -11.29 9.13 5.14
N THR A 161 -10.02 9.21 4.73
CA THR A 161 -8.91 8.71 5.53
C THR A 161 -7.89 9.81 5.83
N ASN A 162 -7.53 9.95 7.11
CA ASN A 162 -6.41 10.76 7.55
C ASN A 162 -5.23 9.85 7.95
N GLY A 163 -4.13 9.94 7.19
CA GLY A 163 -2.97 9.07 7.38
C GLY A 163 -3.17 7.67 6.80
N PHE A 164 -2.33 7.32 5.84
CA PHE A 164 -2.29 5.99 5.27
C PHE A 164 -0.87 5.65 4.80
N HIS A 165 -0.52 4.36 4.82
CA HIS A 165 0.82 3.88 4.52
C HIS A 165 0.77 2.68 3.60
N ALA A 166 1.52 2.70 2.50
CA ALA A 166 1.74 1.53 1.66
C ALA A 166 3.21 1.11 1.80
N VAL A 167 3.47 -0.08 2.34
CA VAL A 167 4.82 -0.55 2.65
C VAL A 167 5.02 -1.98 2.14
N ASN A 168 6.26 -2.40 1.90
CA ASN A 168 6.60 -3.78 1.52
C ASN A 168 5.71 -4.37 0.42
N GLY A 169 5.43 -3.59 -0.64
CA GLY A 169 4.55 -4.01 -1.73
C GLY A 169 3.05 -4.00 -1.42
N GLY A 170 2.61 -3.40 -0.33
CA GLY A 170 1.21 -3.04 -0.12
C GLY A 170 0.72 -2.02 -1.15
N TYR A 171 -0.60 -2.00 -1.37
CA TYR A 171 -1.27 -1.12 -2.32
C TYR A 171 -2.39 -0.35 -1.65
N LEU A 172 -2.45 0.96 -1.92
CA LEU A 172 -3.52 1.82 -1.44
C LEU A 172 -4.07 2.63 -2.59
N GLN A 173 -5.39 2.67 -2.71
CA GLN A 173 -6.08 3.65 -3.52
C GLN A 173 -6.75 4.66 -2.59
N SER A 174 -6.51 5.95 -2.79
CA SER A 174 -7.22 7.04 -2.10
C SER A 174 -7.81 7.99 -3.14
N GLY A 175 -9.13 7.94 -3.29
CA GLY A 175 -9.82 8.58 -4.41
C GLY A 175 -9.32 8.03 -5.76
N THR A 176 -8.75 8.90 -6.60
CA THR A 176 -8.17 8.53 -7.90
C THR A 176 -6.68 8.23 -7.84
N MET A 177 -6.02 8.51 -6.71
CA MET A 177 -4.59 8.28 -6.56
C MET A 177 -4.32 6.87 -6.04
N VAL A 178 -3.27 6.26 -6.56
CA VAL A 178 -2.76 4.98 -6.10
C VAL A 178 -1.38 5.19 -5.48
N PHE A 179 -1.13 4.50 -4.38
CA PHE A 179 0.13 4.49 -3.65
C PHE A 179 0.60 3.06 -3.49
N SER A 180 1.91 2.85 -3.55
CA SER A 180 2.48 1.52 -3.38
C SER A 180 3.71 1.53 -2.47
N GLY A 181 3.87 0.40 -1.78
CA GLY A 181 5.06 0.02 -1.05
C GLY A 181 6.21 -0.50 -1.93
N TYR A 182 6.03 -0.54 -3.25
CA TYR A 182 6.93 -1.22 -4.18
C TYR A 182 6.89 -0.59 -5.57
N ALA A 183 8.08 -0.42 -6.17
CA ALA A 183 8.23 0.16 -7.49
C ALA A 183 8.33 -0.87 -8.61
N GLY A 184 8.08 -2.16 -8.40
CA GLY A 184 8.13 -3.12 -9.51
C GLY A 184 9.54 -3.59 -9.90
N ASN A 185 10.57 -2.78 -9.72
CA ASN A 185 11.95 -3.01 -10.17
C ASN A 185 12.90 -3.49 -9.05
N GLY A 186 12.36 -4.08 -7.98
CA GLY A 186 13.12 -4.47 -6.78
C GLY A 186 13.27 -3.36 -5.74
N THR A 187 12.97 -2.09 -6.09
CA THR A 187 13.02 -0.98 -5.13
C THR A 187 11.77 -0.99 -4.23
N THR A 188 11.99 -0.95 -2.93
CA THR A 188 10.93 -0.72 -1.94
C THR A 188 10.80 0.78 -1.70
N VAL A 189 9.56 1.26 -1.65
CA VAL A 189 9.23 2.67 -1.42
C VAL A 189 8.21 2.70 -0.29
N SER A 190 8.23 3.70 0.58
CA SER A 190 7.18 3.88 1.57
C SER A 190 6.15 4.88 1.06
N THR A 191 4.93 4.42 0.80
CA THR A 191 3.78 5.25 0.37
C THR A 191 4.07 6.03 -0.92
N GLY A 192 4.72 5.39 -1.90
CA GLY A 192 5.05 6.02 -3.17
C GLY A 192 3.82 6.28 -4.02
N ALA A 193 3.53 7.54 -4.34
CA ALA A 193 2.42 7.88 -5.23
C ALA A 193 2.72 7.41 -6.66
N ILE A 194 1.83 6.63 -7.25
CA ILE A 194 1.97 6.12 -8.61
C ILE A 194 1.50 7.19 -9.60
N LEU A 195 2.44 7.76 -10.35
CA LEU A 195 2.17 8.77 -11.34
C LEU A 195 1.88 8.12 -12.70
N ASN A 196 0.76 8.51 -13.29
CA ASN A 196 0.34 8.14 -14.64
C ASN A 196 0.04 9.42 -15.44
N GLY A 197 0.33 9.42 -16.75
CA GLY A 197 0.11 10.60 -17.60
C GLY A 197 1.21 11.65 -17.44
N VAL A 198 0.84 12.93 -17.49
CA VAL A 198 1.79 14.06 -17.52
C VAL A 198 1.82 14.79 -16.19
N TRP A 199 3.02 14.97 -15.64
CA TRP A 199 3.28 15.60 -14.35
C TRP A 199 4.41 16.60 -14.44
N SER A 200 4.39 17.60 -13.55
CA SER A 200 5.50 18.53 -13.34
C SER A 200 5.94 18.48 -11.88
N ALA A 201 7.23 18.25 -11.66
CA ALA A 201 7.89 18.52 -10.39
C ALA A 201 8.24 20.01 -10.34
N VAL A 202 7.74 20.70 -9.32
CA VAL A 202 7.89 22.16 -9.14
C VAL A 202 8.28 22.46 -7.70
N ASN A 203 9.05 23.54 -7.50
CA ASN A 203 9.35 24.04 -6.17
C ASN A 203 8.20 24.92 -5.67
N VAL A 204 7.58 24.53 -4.58
CA VAL A 204 6.58 25.33 -3.86
C VAL A 204 7.09 25.53 -2.45
N ASN A 205 7.43 26.78 -2.11
CA ASN A 205 7.91 27.19 -0.78
C ASN A 205 9.13 26.37 -0.29
N GLY A 206 10.08 26.11 -1.17
CA GLY A 206 11.30 25.36 -0.85
C GLY A 206 11.14 23.84 -0.87
N LYS A 207 9.94 23.32 -1.16
CA LYS A 207 9.67 21.88 -1.28
C LYS A 207 9.32 21.51 -2.72
N THR A 208 9.89 20.41 -3.22
CA THR A 208 9.44 19.80 -4.47
C THR A 208 8.09 19.11 -4.28
N VAL A 209 7.12 19.48 -5.11
CA VAL A 209 5.82 18.80 -5.22
C VAL A 209 5.56 18.40 -6.67
N TYR A 210 4.73 17.38 -6.86
CA TYR A 210 4.39 16.84 -8.18
C TYR A 210 2.95 17.20 -8.51
N GLN A 211 2.76 17.90 -9.62
CA GLN A 211 1.47 18.43 -10.02
C GLN A 211 1.06 17.92 -11.39
N ASN A 212 -0.22 17.61 -11.52
CA ASN A 212 -0.90 17.51 -12.81
C ASN A 212 -2.10 18.48 -12.83
N ALA A 213 -2.97 18.38 -13.83
CA ALA A 213 -4.10 19.29 -14.00
C ALA A 213 -5.09 19.32 -12.81
N THR A 214 -5.17 18.26 -12.01
CA THR A 214 -6.21 18.12 -10.97
C THR A 214 -5.66 17.78 -9.59
N THR A 215 -4.39 17.37 -9.50
CA THR A 215 -3.83 16.71 -8.31
C THR A 215 -2.42 17.23 -8.02
N THR A 216 -2.13 17.41 -6.73
CA THR A 216 -0.77 17.64 -6.23
C THR A 216 -0.43 16.54 -5.23
N VAL A 217 0.74 15.93 -5.37
CA VAL A 217 1.29 14.98 -4.40
C VAL A 217 2.70 15.39 -3.98
N SER A 218 3.11 14.93 -2.80
CA SER A 218 4.48 15.03 -2.34
C SER A 218 5.25 13.76 -2.67
N ASP A 219 6.56 13.84 -2.52
CA ASP A 219 7.47 12.70 -2.43
C ASP A 219 7.04 11.69 -1.34
N PRO A 220 7.37 10.39 -1.52
CA PRO A 220 8.02 9.79 -2.69
C PRO A 220 7.04 9.51 -3.84
N VAL A 221 7.55 9.43 -5.08
CA VAL A 221 6.74 9.12 -6.28
C VAL A 221 7.35 8.01 -7.13
N ILE A 222 6.48 7.27 -7.80
CA ILE A 222 6.82 6.13 -8.67
C ILE A 222 6.23 6.40 -10.06
N LEU A 223 7.06 6.41 -11.10
CA LEU A 223 6.57 6.62 -12.47
C LEU A 223 6.03 5.31 -13.05
N ASN A 224 4.77 5.32 -13.50
CA ASN A 224 4.14 4.21 -14.22
C ASN A 224 3.90 4.64 -15.67
N GLY A 225 4.96 4.65 -16.48
CA GLY A 225 4.91 5.16 -17.85
C GLY A 225 4.53 6.64 -17.97
N ALA A 226 4.71 7.41 -16.90
CA ALA A 226 4.41 8.84 -16.88
C ALA A 226 5.48 9.69 -17.59
N THR A 227 5.07 10.86 -18.05
CA THR A 227 5.95 11.95 -18.42
C THR A 227 6.11 12.89 -17.23
N LEU A 228 7.36 13.11 -16.81
CA LEU A 228 7.71 14.03 -15.73
C LEU A 228 8.56 15.18 -16.26
N TYR A 229 8.07 16.41 -16.06
CA TYR A 229 8.84 17.63 -16.27
C TYR A 229 9.43 18.11 -14.94
N VAL A 230 10.74 18.34 -14.87
CA VAL A 230 11.40 18.86 -13.66
C VAL A 230 11.71 20.34 -13.90
N ALA A 231 10.94 21.21 -13.25
CA ALA A 231 11.02 22.65 -13.43
C ALA A 231 12.18 23.28 -12.66
N SER A 232 12.44 24.55 -12.94
CA SER A 232 13.47 25.33 -12.25
C SER A 232 13.23 25.36 -10.74
N GLY A 233 14.30 25.14 -9.97
CA GLY A 233 14.28 25.08 -8.51
C GLY A 233 13.71 23.79 -7.93
N ALA A 234 13.12 22.90 -8.74
CA ALA A 234 12.66 21.60 -8.28
C ALA A 234 13.86 20.64 -8.12
N VAL A 235 13.88 19.95 -6.99
CA VAL A 235 14.88 18.94 -6.63
C VAL A 235 14.14 17.62 -6.40
N VAL A 236 14.23 16.73 -7.38
CA VAL A 236 13.59 15.40 -7.34
C VAL A 236 14.61 14.40 -6.79
N SER A 237 14.23 13.68 -5.74
CA SER A 237 15.06 12.64 -5.13
C SER A 237 14.27 11.37 -4.86
N GLY A 238 14.95 10.22 -4.79
CA GLY A 238 14.32 8.93 -4.54
C GLY A 238 13.33 8.50 -5.62
N LEU A 239 13.45 9.04 -6.85
CA LEU A 239 12.56 8.72 -7.95
C LEU A 239 12.79 7.28 -8.41
N THR A 240 11.70 6.58 -8.69
CA THR A 240 11.76 5.22 -9.21
C THR A 240 10.63 4.95 -10.21
N CYS A 241 10.63 3.78 -10.84
CA CYS A 241 9.77 3.47 -11.99
C CYS A 241 9.17 2.07 -11.86
N ILE A 242 7.88 1.93 -12.19
CA ILE A 242 7.23 0.62 -12.32
C ILE A 242 7.93 -0.20 -13.40
N SER A 243 8.28 -1.44 -13.05
CA SER A 243 8.83 -2.43 -13.98
C SER A 243 8.01 -2.54 -15.26
N ASN A 244 8.71 -2.70 -16.39
CA ASN A 244 8.14 -2.86 -17.73
C ASN A 244 7.35 -1.66 -18.26
N THR A 245 7.46 -0.49 -17.62
CA THR A 245 6.98 0.76 -18.20
C THR A 245 8.10 1.52 -18.89
N ILE A 246 7.73 2.54 -19.67
CA ILE A 246 8.69 3.43 -20.34
C ILE A 246 8.32 4.88 -20.03
N PRO A 247 8.71 5.41 -18.86
CA PRO A 247 8.53 6.82 -18.53
C PRO A 247 9.35 7.74 -19.43
N THR A 248 9.04 9.03 -19.38
CA THR A 248 9.88 10.09 -19.94
C THR A 248 10.15 11.13 -18.87
N ILE A 249 11.40 11.56 -18.73
CA ILE A 249 11.81 12.61 -17.79
C ILE A 249 12.47 13.73 -18.59
N SER A 250 12.03 14.96 -18.39
CA SER A 250 12.64 16.15 -18.99
C SER A 250 13.02 17.12 -17.88
N ILE A 251 14.32 17.35 -17.73
CA ILE A 251 14.90 18.21 -16.70
C ILE A 251 15.23 19.56 -17.34
N TYR A 252 14.48 20.58 -16.95
CA TYR A 252 14.65 21.94 -17.46
C TYR A 252 15.72 22.71 -16.69
N SER A 253 16.04 23.91 -17.18
CA SER A 253 17.05 24.78 -16.59
C SER A 253 16.80 25.06 -15.10
N GLY A 254 17.79 24.75 -14.26
CA GLY A 254 17.70 24.88 -12.81
C GLY A 254 16.91 23.76 -12.11
N GLY A 255 16.42 22.76 -12.84
CA GLY A 255 15.85 21.54 -12.27
C GLY A 255 16.94 20.50 -11.98
N THR A 256 16.72 19.69 -10.94
CA THR A 256 17.65 18.63 -10.52
C THR A 256 16.92 17.31 -10.28
N VAL A 257 17.50 16.21 -10.75
CA VAL A 257 17.15 14.84 -10.32
C VAL A 257 18.37 14.20 -9.70
N LEU A 258 18.25 13.73 -8.45
CA LEU A 258 19.36 13.11 -7.74
C LEU A 258 18.94 11.88 -6.93
N ASP A 259 19.90 11.06 -6.51
CA ASP A 259 19.69 9.91 -5.60
C ASP A 259 18.44 9.10 -5.99
N SER A 260 18.36 8.73 -7.27
CA SER A 260 17.18 8.09 -7.87
C SER A 260 17.57 6.82 -8.61
N HIS A 261 16.67 5.84 -8.62
CA HIS A 261 16.82 4.60 -9.37
C HIS A 261 15.81 4.55 -10.51
N ILE A 262 16.26 4.99 -11.68
CA ILE A 262 15.44 5.19 -12.86
C ILE A 262 15.74 4.06 -13.85
N THR A 263 14.69 3.36 -14.27
CA THR A 263 14.82 2.23 -15.19
C THR A 263 14.05 2.51 -16.48
N ARG A 264 14.55 2.04 -17.62
CA ARG A 264 13.81 1.96 -18.90
C ARG A 264 13.15 3.29 -19.32
N THR A 265 13.87 4.39 -19.21
CA THR A 265 13.30 5.73 -19.35
C THR A 265 14.00 6.54 -20.44
N TYR A 266 13.26 7.41 -21.13
CA TYR A 266 13.86 8.50 -21.91
C TYR A 266 14.14 9.67 -20.99
N VAL A 267 15.42 10.03 -20.82
CA VAL A 267 15.83 11.15 -19.96
C VAL A 267 16.43 12.25 -20.83
N ARG A 268 15.82 13.42 -20.81
CA ARG A 268 16.33 14.62 -21.46
C ARG A 268 16.74 15.64 -20.42
N VAL A 269 17.95 16.17 -20.54
CA VAL A 269 18.47 17.23 -19.67
C VAL A 269 18.80 18.43 -20.54
N ASP A 270 18.10 19.52 -20.30
CA ASP A 270 18.29 20.78 -21.02
C ASP A 270 19.37 21.64 -20.33
N ASN A 271 19.71 22.78 -20.94
CA ASN A 271 20.75 23.69 -20.44
C ASN A 271 20.50 24.09 -18.98
N GLY A 272 21.49 23.84 -18.11
CA GLY A 272 21.40 24.13 -16.67
C GLY A 272 20.58 23.12 -15.87
N GLY A 273 20.10 22.04 -16.49
CA GLY A 273 19.53 20.89 -15.79
C GLY A 273 20.62 19.96 -15.25
N VAL A 274 20.32 19.27 -14.15
CA VAL A 274 21.31 18.44 -13.42
C VAL A 274 20.79 17.04 -13.13
N LEU A 275 21.63 16.05 -13.41
CA LEU A 275 21.60 14.70 -12.83
C LEU A 275 22.76 14.58 -11.82
N SER A 276 22.51 14.00 -10.64
CA SER A 276 23.53 13.69 -9.65
C SER A 276 23.26 12.37 -8.91
N ASP A 277 24.24 11.49 -8.76
CA ASP A 277 24.14 10.30 -7.90
C ASP A 277 22.96 9.37 -8.25
N ASN A 278 22.58 9.28 -9.53
CA ASN A 278 21.48 8.42 -9.96
C ASN A 278 21.97 7.07 -10.46
N GLN A 279 21.14 6.05 -10.29
CA GLN A 279 21.22 4.78 -11.00
C GLN A 279 20.27 4.82 -12.21
N LEU A 280 20.85 4.82 -13.42
CA LEU A 280 20.15 4.91 -14.70
C LEU A 280 20.30 3.60 -15.48
N ASP A 281 19.28 2.74 -15.38
CA ASP A 281 19.34 1.36 -15.86
C ASP A 281 18.47 1.16 -17.11
N GLY A 282 19.13 0.93 -18.26
CA GLY A 282 18.46 0.79 -19.55
C GLY A 282 17.75 2.06 -20.00
N CYS A 283 18.32 3.22 -19.71
CA CYS A 283 17.81 4.53 -20.08
C CYS A 283 18.46 5.06 -21.37
N ASP A 284 17.68 5.79 -22.16
CA ASP A 284 18.20 6.64 -23.25
C ASP A 284 18.30 8.07 -22.73
N VAL A 285 19.53 8.50 -22.44
CA VAL A 285 19.84 9.78 -21.81
C VAL A 285 20.41 10.75 -22.84
N THR A 286 19.84 11.94 -22.93
CA THR A 286 20.33 13.03 -23.79
C THR A 286 20.65 14.26 -22.93
N LEU A 287 21.93 14.65 -22.91
CA LEU A 287 22.43 15.85 -22.27
C LEU A 287 22.64 16.95 -23.33
N SER A 288 21.86 18.01 -23.26
CA SER A 288 21.99 19.19 -24.13
C SER A 288 23.14 20.10 -23.68
N THR A 289 23.55 21.05 -24.53
CA THR A 289 24.58 22.04 -24.17
C THR A 289 24.27 22.72 -22.84
N GLY A 290 25.24 22.72 -21.90
CA GLY A 290 25.09 23.27 -20.56
C GLY A 290 24.41 22.34 -19.54
N ALA A 291 23.95 21.15 -19.93
CA ALA A 291 23.47 20.14 -19.01
C ALA A 291 24.62 19.48 -18.24
N ARG A 292 24.33 19.00 -17.03
CA ARG A 292 25.31 18.31 -16.17
C ARG A 292 24.78 16.95 -15.71
N SER A 293 25.67 15.96 -15.72
CA SER A 293 25.52 14.68 -15.02
C SER A 293 26.77 14.44 -14.18
N THR A 294 26.59 13.97 -12.95
CA THR A 294 27.69 13.83 -11.97
C THR A 294 27.45 12.64 -11.07
N ASP A 295 28.45 11.78 -10.91
CA ASP A 295 28.37 10.61 -10.02
C ASP A 295 27.23 9.63 -10.38
N ASP A 296 26.68 9.74 -11.60
CA ASP A 296 25.64 8.86 -12.10
C ASP A 296 26.21 7.52 -12.58
N THR A 297 25.45 6.45 -12.37
CA THR A 297 25.73 5.11 -12.86
C THR A 297 24.82 4.81 -14.05
N TYR A 298 25.41 4.34 -15.15
CA TYR A 298 24.65 3.90 -16.33
C TYR A 298 24.85 2.42 -16.57
N SER A 299 23.77 1.66 -16.50
CA SER A 299 23.85 0.20 -16.62
C SER A 299 22.81 -0.38 -17.58
N TRP A 300 23.05 -1.61 -18.00
CA TRP A 300 22.14 -2.32 -18.91
C TRP A 300 20.96 -2.93 -18.14
N TYR A 301 19.75 -2.85 -18.70
CA TYR A 301 18.54 -3.44 -18.10
C TYR A 301 17.79 -4.38 -19.06
N GLY A 302 18.09 -5.68 -18.97
CA GLY A 302 17.37 -6.74 -19.69
C GLY A 302 17.44 -6.62 -21.22
N PHE A 303 16.39 -6.08 -21.84
CA PHE A 303 16.29 -5.85 -23.30
C PHE A 303 16.22 -4.36 -23.66
N ALA A 304 16.27 -3.46 -22.67
CA ALA A 304 16.20 -2.03 -22.91
C ALA A 304 17.55 -1.51 -23.44
N VAL A 305 17.48 -0.58 -24.40
CA VAL A 305 18.66 0.09 -24.93
C VAL A 305 19.18 1.07 -23.88
N GLN A 306 20.40 0.86 -23.41
CA GLN A 306 21.16 1.87 -22.68
C GLN A 306 21.89 2.76 -23.68
N SER A 307 21.67 4.07 -23.64
CA SER A 307 22.47 5.03 -24.42
C SER A 307 22.61 6.37 -23.71
N VAL A 308 23.76 7.03 -23.89
CA VAL A 308 24.04 8.36 -23.33
C VAL A 308 24.59 9.24 -24.45
N LYS A 309 23.87 10.31 -24.79
CA LYS A 309 24.18 11.26 -25.84
C LYS A 309 24.56 12.58 -25.20
N VAL A 310 25.79 13.04 -25.41
CA VAL A 310 26.34 14.24 -24.76
C VAL A 310 26.64 15.29 -25.83
N ALA A 311 25.90 16.39 -25.81
CA ALA A 311 26.13 17.50 -26.74
C ALA A 311 27.39 18.29 -26.38
N SER A 312 27.94 19.03 -27.36
CA SER A 312 29.04 19.96 -27.11
C SER A 312 28.64 20.98 -26.03
N GLY A 313 29.50 21.15 -25.02
CA GLY A 313 29.25 22.02 -23.87
C GLY A 313 28.39 21.43 -22.76
N ALA A 314 27.95 20.17 -22.87
CA ALA A 314 27.44 19.40 -21.72
C ALA A 314 28.60 18.80 -20.92
N THR A 315 28.38 18.55 -19.62
CA THR A 315 29.40 17.98 -18.73
C THR A 315 28.93 16.68 -18.13
N ILE A 316 29.81 15.68 -18.14
CA ILE A 316 29.62 14.42 -17.44
C ILE A 316 30.87 14.12 -16.59
N THR A 317 30.72 13.85 -15.30
CA THR A 317 31.84 13.61 -14.37
C THR A 317 31.58 12.41 -13.47
N ASN A 318 32.65 11.68 -13.11
CA ASN A 318 32.63 10.54 -12.19
C ASN A 318 31.63 9.43 -12.57
N VAL A 319 31.53 9.14 -13.86
CA VAL A 319 30.61 8.12 -14.35
C VAL A 319 31.05 6.74 -13.91
N MET A 320 30.12 5.98 -13.34
CA MET A 320 30.30 4.56 -13.10
C MET A 320 29.58 3.74 -14.17
N SER A 321 30.27 2.77 -14.76
CA SER A 321 29.68 1.72 -15.58
C SER A 321 30.01 0.38 -14.92
N PRO A 322 29.02 -0.39 -14.44
CA PRO A 322 29.31 -1.70 -13.88
C PRO A 322 29.86 -2.60 -15.00
N ALA A 323 30.94 -3.33 -14.68
CA ALA A 323 31.69 -4.15 -15.64
C ALA A 323 30.77 -5.03 -16.51
N THR A 324 31.02 -5.00 -17.82
CA THR A 324 30.29 -5.72 -18.86
C THR A 324 30.34 -7.25 -18.65
N ARG A 325 29.15 -7.89 -18.69
CA ARG A 325 28.79 -9.29 -19.02
C ARG A 325 29.92 -10.36 -19.02
N PRO A 326 29.80 -11.49 -18.29
CA PRO A 326 30.62 -12.68 -18.56
C PRO A 326 30.44 -13.09 -20.02
N SER A 327 31.54 -13.21 -20.77
CA SER A 327 31.58 -13.71 -22.14
C SER A 327 30.69 -14.94 -22.29
N ALA A 328 29.70 -14.89 -23.18
CA ALA A 328 28.99 -16.09 -23.58
C ALA A 328 30.01 -17.08 -24.14
N GLN A 329 30.11 -18.27 -23.55
CA GLN A 329 30.82 -19.37 -24.19
C GLN A 329 30.20 -19.61 -25.58
N PRO A 330 31.00 -19.92 -26.61
CA PRO A 330 30.47 -20.29 -27.90
C PRO A 330 29.59 -21.54 -27.76
N PRO A 331 28.51 -21.66 -28.55
CA PRO A 331 27.76 -22.90 -28.59
C PRO A 331 28.66 -24.01 -29.10
N GLU A 332 28.82 -25.07 -28.31
CA GLU A 332 29.23 -26.37 -28.85
C GLU A 332 28.19 -26.76 -29.91
N GLN A 333 28.63 -26.79 -31.16
CA GLN A 333 27.90 -27.35 -32.29
C GLN A 333 28.24 -28.86 -32.41
N PRO A 334 27.35 -29.64 -33.04
CA PRO A 334 26.67 -30.81 -32.48
C PRO A 334 27.53 -32.06 -32.27
#